data_AF-A0A6I3CUN0-F1
#
_entry.id   AF-A0A6I3CUN0-F1
#
_cell.length_a   1.000
_cell.length_b   1.000
_cell.length_c   1.000
_cell.angle_alpha   90.00
_cell.angle_beta   90.00
_cell.angle_gamma   90.00
#
_symmetry.space_group_name_H-M   'P 1'
#
loop_
_entity.id
_entity.type
_entity.pdbx_description
1 polymer ?
#
loop_
_entity_poly.entity_id
_entity_poly.type
_entity_poly.pdbx_seq_one_letter_code
_entity_poly.pdbx_strand_id
1 'polypeptide(L)'
;MKKRVAGLLIFGLLALNFATTPIASAEDRQLRKIFSGWMTDYSTYGDTTKGQIQAMDYVVAHSEMFGQILPFWYTLTSATTIKDKYVTQNSIDKAIPIATLQSLGIKVIPTITDGTAEGALSKIMGNDASRANLIKTITDLVAANNYDGIDLDFEGFAFVDKIATWPTIQPRWVKFIIELSTALHAQNKLLSVTTPYLLDPVSGKKGYYFYAWPEISNYIDRLN
;
A
#
# COMPACT_ATOMS: atom_id res chain seq x y z
N MET A 1 -94.87 -6.80 34.87
CA MET A 1 -94.10 -7.54 33.83
C MET A 1 -93.59 -6.57 32.77
N LYS A 2 -92.34 -6.78 32.32
CA LYS A 2 -91.56 -6.04 31.29
C LYS A 2 -91.08 -4.62 31.65
N LYS A 3 -89.98 -4.52 32.42
CA LYS A 3 -89.10 -3.34 32.40
C LYS A 3 -87.98 -3.59 31.38
N ARG A 4 -87.86 -2.69 30.40
CA ARG A 4 -86.87 -2.72 29.32
C ARG A 4 -85.49 -2.30 29.89
N VAL A 5 -84.47 -3.09 29.59
CA VAL A 5 -83.06 -2.76 29.84
C VAL A 5 -82.54 -2.00 28.61
N ALA A 6 -82.08 -0.76 28.79
CA ALA A 6 -81.37 -0.03 27.76
C ALA A 6 -79.86 -0.26 27.97
N GLY A 7 -79.20 -0.88 26.99
CA GLY A 7 -77.76 -1.12 26.99
C GLY A 7 -76.99 0.13 26.58
N LEU A 8 -75.91 0.41 27.30
CA LEU A 8 -74.95 1.47 27.00
C LEU A 8 -73.79 0.87 26.17
N LEU A 9 -73.66 1.29 24.91
CA LEU A 9 -72.54 0.95 24.04
C LEU A 9 -71.41 1.98 24.24
N ILE A 10 -70.26 1.52 24.74
CA ILE A 10 -69.04 2.33 24.84
C ILE A 10 -68.20 2.07 23.58
N PHE A 11 -68.05 3.09 22.73
CA PHE A 11 -67.11 3.08 21.61
C PHE A 11 -65.70 3.41 22.12
N GLY A 12 -64.79 2.44 22.04
CA GLY A 12 -63.37 2.63 22.33
C GLY A 12 -62.69 3.39 21.19
N LEU A 13 -62.03 4.51 21.52
CA LEU A 13 -61.24 5.32 20.60
C LEU A 13 -59.87 4.65 20.38
N LEU A 14 -59.59 4.17 19.17
CA LEU A 14 -58.29 3.60 18.80
C LEU A 14 -57.34 4.74 18.40
N ALA A 15 -56.39 5.10 19.26
CA ALA A 15 -55.35 6.06 18.93
C ALA A 15 -54.23 5.37 18.11
N LEU A 16 -54.13 5.70 16.83
CA LEU A 16 -53.03 5.29 15.96
C LEU A 16 -51.81 6.19 16.24
N ASN A 17 -50.84 5.66 16.98
CA ASN A 17 -49.52 6.29 17.11
C ASN A 17 -48.74 6.08 15.81
N PHE A 18 -48.66 7.11 14.98
CA PHE A 18 -47.70 7.15 13.88
C PHE A 18 -46.31 7.42 14.46
N ALA A 19 -45.53 6.37 14.68
CA ALA A 19 -44.11 6.51 14.92
C ALA A 19 -43.46 7.00 13.62
N THR A 20 -43.06 8.27 13.58
CA THR A 20 -42.15 8.76 12.55
C THR A 20 -40.80 8.09 12.78
N THR A 21 -40.48 7.05 12.01
CA THR A 21 -39.13 6.52 11.96
C THR A 21 -38.20 7.64 11.48
N PRO A 22 -37.09 7.93 12.19
CA PRO A 22 -36.11 8.84 11.64
C PRO A 22 -35.64 8.25 10.31
N ILE A 23 -35.79 9.02 9.24
CA ILE A 23 -35.12 8.70 7.97
C ILE A 23 -33.64 8.74 8.31
N ALA A 24 -32.98 7.59 8.26
CA ALA A 24 -31.53 7.53 8.28
C ALA A 24 -31.03 8.29 7.05
N SER A 25 -30.71 9.56 7.23
CA SER A 25 -29.85 10.26 6.30
C SER A 25 -28.50 9.58 6.44
N ALA A 26 -27.99 8.99 5.36
CA ALA A 26 -26.59 8.65 5.31
C ALA A 26 -25.84 9.95 5.59
N GLU A 27 -25.17 10.06 6.73
CA GLU A 27 -24.09 11.04 6.85
C GLU A 27 -23.23 10.82 5.62
N ASP A 28 -23.06 11.86 4.83
CA ASP A 28 -22.14 11.88 3.70
C ASP A 28 -20.74 11.75 4.31
N ARG A 29 -20.35 10.51 4.66
CA ARG A 29 -19.06 10.20 5.24
C ARG A 29 -18.09 10.72 4.22
N GLN A 30 -17.32 11.74 4.61
CA GLN A 30 -16.24 12.32 3.83
C GLN A 30 -15.65 11.23 2.92
N LEU A 31 -15.71 11.45 1.60
CA LEU A 31 -15.33 10.45 0.60
C LEU A 31 -14.04 9.76 1.06
N ARG A 32 -14.11 8.44 1.25
CA ARG A 32 -12.94 7.70 1.70
C ARG A 32 -11.91 7.74 0.58
N LYS A 33 -10.71 8.20 0.91
CA LYS A 33 -9.52 8.08 0.07
C LYS A 33 -9.18 6.59 -0.09
N ILE A 34 -9.62 5.99 -1.20
CA ILE A 34 -9.50 4.55 -1.46
C ILE A 34 -8.43 4.20 -2.48
N PHE A 35 -7.98 5.17 -3.28
CA PHE A 35 -7.04 4.90 -4.36
C PHE A 35 -5.60 4.94 -3.87
N SER A 36 -4.84 4.01 -4.42
CA SER A 36 -3.37 3.98 -4.39
C SER A 36 -2.88 3.70 -5.79
N GLY A 37 -1.73 4.24 -6.16
CA GLY A 37 -1.14 3.91 -7.45
C GLY A 37 0.31 4.31 -7.53
N TRP A 38 1.00 3.68 -8.46
CA TRP A 38 2.34 4.08 -8.83
C TRP A 38 2.33 5.44 -9.53
N MET A 39 3.32 6.25 -9.19
CA MET A 39 3.66 7.48 -9.91
C MET A 39 5.09 7.34 -10.39
N THR A 40 5.29 7.19 -11.70
CA THR A 40 6.63 6.92 -12.23
C THR A 40 7.54 8.14 -12.11
N ASP A 41 8.84 7.89 -12.00
CA ASP A 41 9.88 8.92 -12.00
C ASP A 41 9.77 9.86 -13.20
N TYR A 42 9.58 9.33 -14.40
CA TYR A 42 9.47 10.14 -15.63
C TYR A 42 8.10 10.84 -15.81
N SER A 43 7.08 10.50 -15.02
CA SER A 43 5.77 11.15 -15.11
C SER A 43 5.43 12.04 -13.92
N THR A 44 6.25 12.02 -12.86
CA THR A 44 6.00 12.84 -11.66
C THR A 44 5.83 14.30 -12.05
N TYR A 45 6.80 14.86 -12.78
CA TYR A 45 6.68 16.12 -13.50
C TYR A 45 7.01 15.91 -14.98
N GLY A 46 6.22 15.07 -15.66
CA GLY A 46 6.56 14.57 -16.98
C GLY A 46 6.82 15.64 -18.04
N ASP A 47 7.72 15.35 -18.96
CA ASP A 47 8.00 16.19 -20.13
C ASP A 47 6.87 16.05 -21.17
N THR A 48 5.98 17.04 -21.20
CA THR A 48 4.83 17.06 -22.12
C THR A 48 5.25 17.12 -23.59
N THR A 49 6.48 17.57 -23.90
CA THR A 49 7.00 17.54 -25.27
C THR A 49 7.32 16.11 -25.75
N LYS A 50 7.49 15.18 -24.80
CA LYS A 50 7.65 13.74 -25.04
C LYS A 50 6.34 12.97 -24.88
N GLY A 51 5.20 13.66 -24.74
CA GLY A 51 3.90 13.04 -24.51
C GLY A 51 3.74 12.44 -23.10
N GLN A 52 4.59 12.82 -22.14
CA GLN A 52 4.46 12.37 -20.76
C GLN A 52 3.38 13.16 -20.03
N ILE A 53 2.67 12.50 -19.12
CA ILE A 53 1.67 13.13 -18.26
C ILE A 53 2.34 13.86 -17.09
N GLN A 54 1.70 14.92 -16.59
CA GLN A 54 2.04 15.57 -15.33
C GLN A 54 1.30 14.87 -14.18
N ALA A 55 1.78 13.69 -13.76
CA ALA A 55 1.06 12.85 -12.78
C ALA A 55 0.80 13.58 -11.46
N MET A 56 1.74 14.42 -11.01
CA MET A 56 1.58 15.22 -9.80
C MET A 56 0.37 16.16 -9.89
N ASP A 57 0.20 16.87 -11.02
CA ASP A 57 -0.91 17.80 -11.22
C ASP A 57 -2.26 17.07 -11.17
N TYR A 58 -2.34 15.88 -11.78
CA TYR A 58 -3.54 15.04 -11.75
C TYR A 58 -3.89 14.57 -10.34
N VAL A 59 -2.90 14.12 -9.56
CA VAL A 59 -3.11 13.67 -8.18
C VAL A 59 -3.56 14.82 -7.30
N VAL A 60 -2.95 16.01 -7.43
CA VAL A 60 -3.33 17.19 -6.66
C VAL A 60 -4.76 17.62 -6.98
N ALA A 61 -5.13 17.64 -8.26
CA ALA A 61 -6.48 18.01 -8.70
C ALA A 61 -7.58 17.05 -8.22
N HIS A 62 -7.25 15.81 -7.85
CA HIS A 62 -8.20 14.77 -7.41
C HIS A 62 -7.77 14.16 -6.06
N SER A 63 -7.17 14.98 -5.20
CA SER A 63 -6.52 14.54 -3.96
C SER A 63 -7.45 13.85 -2.96
N GLU A 64 -8.76 14.09 -3.07
CA GLU A 64 -9.83 13.45 -2.31
C GLU A 64 -9.97 11.95 -2.60
N MET A 65 -9.45 11.48 -3.74
CA MET A 65 -9.52 10.07 -4.15
C MET A 65 -8.36 9.24 -3.57
N PHE A 66 -7.19 9.86 -3.40
CA PHE A 66 -5.94 9.15 -3.11
C PHE A 66 -5.64 9.08 -1.61
N GLY A 67 -5.47 7.87 -1.10
CA GLY A 67 -5.01 7.63 0.29
C GLY A 67 -3.49 7.52 0.38
N GLN A 68 -2.86 7.04 -0.69
CA GLN A 68 -1.43 6.91 -0.80
C GLN A 68 -0.99 6.98 -2.26
N ILE A 69 0.22 7.45 -2.49
CA ILE A 69 0.90 7.33 -3.78
C ILE A 69 2.18 6.55 -3.54
N LEU A 70 2.54 5.73 -4.51
CA LEU A 70 3.73 4.89 -4.50
C LEU A 70 4.71 5.40 -5.58
N PRO A 71 5.54 6.42 -5.29
CA PRO A 71 6.46 6.91 -6.30
C PRO A 71 7.49 5.85 -6.71
N PHE A 72 7.57 5.54 -8.01
CA PHE A 72 8.42 4.49 -8.57
C PHE A 72 9.84 4.99 -8.84
N TRP A 73 10.50 5.47 -7.79
CA TRP A 73 11.73 6.28 -7.90
C TRP A 73 13.02 5.54 -7.62
N TYR A 74 12.98 4.38 -6.97
CA TYR A 74 14.20 3.74 -6.45
C TYR A 74 14.48 2.37 -7.03
N THR A 75 15.76 2.03 -7.09
CA THR A 75 16.25 0.71 -7.45
C THR A 75 17.39 0.32 -6.53
N LEU A 76 17.26 -0.80 -5.82
CA LEU A 76 18.31 -1.38 -4.99
C LEU A 76 19.40 -1.98 -5.88
N THR A 77 20.66 -1.64 -5.66
CA THR A 77 21.79 -2.20 -6.44
C THR A 77 22.77 -3.00 -5.59
N SER A 78 22.74 -2.83 -4.26
CA SER A 78 23.48 -3.65 -3.29
C SER A 78 22.83 -3.55 -1.91
N ALA A 79 23.36 -4.28 -0.92
CA ALA A 79 22.89 -4.17 0.47
C ALA A 79 23.02 -2.75 1.08
N THR A 80 23.83 -1.88 0.48
CA THR A 80 24.15 -0.55 1.00
C THR A 80 23.93 0.57 -0.02
N THR A 81 23.33 0.28 -1.18
CA THR A 81 23.22 1.24 -2.26
C THR A 81 21.85 1.18 -2.91
N ILE A 82 21.18 2.33 -2.93
CA ILE A 82 19.91 2.55 -3.61
C ILE A 82 20.15 3.64 -4.66
N LYS A 83 19.86 3.32 -5.92
CA LYS A 83 19.85 4.29 -7.01
C LYS A 83 18.54 5.08 -6.97
N ASP A 84 18.67 6.40 -6.95
CA ASP A 84 17.58 7.34 -7.09
C ASP A 84 17.41 7.72 -8.57
N LYS A 85 16.26 7.35 -9.15
CA LYS A 85 15.92 7.67 -10.54
C LYS A 85 15.22 9.03 -10.64
N TYR A 86 14.57 9.51 -9.58
CA TYR A 86 13.82 10.77 -9.58
C TYR A 86 14.71 11.94 -9.99
N VAL A 87 15.90 12.04 -9.39
CA VAL A 87 16.87 13.13 -9.64
C VAL A 87 17.41 13.17 -11.07
N THR A 88 17.29 12.07 -11.82
CA THR A 88 17.70 12.02 -13.23
C THR A 88 16.56 12.36 -14.19
N GLN A 89 15.31 12.24 -13.75
CA GLN A 89 14.12 12.46 -14.57
C GLN A 89 13.45 13.81 -14.30
N ASN A 90 13.68 14.40 -13.13
CA ASN A 90 12.98 15.61 -12.67
C ASN A 90 13.99 16.67 -12.24
N SER A 91 13.68 17.93 -12.54
CA SER A 91 14.45 19.11 -12.12
C SER A 91 13.92 19.76 -10.85
N ILE A 92 12.72 19.38 -10.41
CA ILE A 92 12.09 19.88 -9.18
C ILE A 92 12.71 19.14 -7.99
N ASP A 93 12.96 19.86 -6.89
CA ASP A 93 13.43 19.25 -5.64
C ASP A 93 12.40 18.22 -5.15
N LYS A 94 12.86 16.99 -4.90
CA LYS A 94 12.03 15.86 -4.45
C LYS A 94 11.26 16.15 -3.16
N ALA A 95 11.75 17.04 -2.30
CA ALA A 95 11.04 17.45 -1.10
C ALA A 95 9.70 18.14 -1.41
N ILE A 96 9.57 18.81 -2.56
CA ILE A 96 8.37 19.54 -2.98
C ILE A 96 7.18 18.60 -3.24
N PRO A 97 7.27 17.57 -4.12
CA PRO A 97 6.14 16.66 -4.31
C PRO A 97 5.82 15.86 -3.05
N ILE A 98 6.82 15.50 -2.24
CA ILE A 98 6.59 14.81 -0.95
C ILE A 98 5.72 15.67 -0.03
N ALA A 99 6.17 16.90 0.26
CA ALA A 99 5.45 17.81 1.14
C ALA A 99 4.06 18.16 0.60
N THR A 100 3.92 18.32 -0.73
CA THR A 100 2.63 18.61 -1.36
C THR A 100 1.64 17.47 -1.13
N LEU A 101 2.01 16.21 -1.42
CA LEU A 101 1.14 15.05 -1.19
C LEU A 101 0.77 14.90 0.29
N GLN A 102 1.75 15.01 1.20
CA GLN A 102 1.52 14.89 2.63
C GLN A 102 0.61 16.01 3.16
N SER A 103 0.73 17.24 2.66
CA SER A 103 -0.16 18.36 3.04
C SER A 103 -1.62 18.12 2.65
N LEU A 104 -1.85 17.31 1.61
CA LEU A 104 -3.18 16.88 1.16
C LEU A 104 -3.68 15.64 1.91
N GLY A 105 -2.94 15.15 2.90
CA GLY A 105 -3.25 13.91 3.61
C GLY A 105 -3.13 12.66 2.71
N ILE A 106 -2.19 12.67 1.77
CA ILE A 106 -1.85 11.52 0.92
C ILE A 106 -0.50 10.97 1.43
N LYS A 107 -0.48 9.69 1.80
CA LYS A 107 0.77 9.03 2.23
C LYS A 107 1.72 8.84 1.05
N VAL A 108 3.01 9.09 1.27
CA VAL A 108 4.06 8.89 0.28
C VAL A 108 4.88 7.66 0.67
N ILE A 109 4.69 6.58 -0.08
CA ILE A 109 5.28 5.26 0.18
C ILE A 109 6.07 4.84 -1.08
N PRO A 110 7.28 5.38 -1.31
CA PRO A 110 7.99 5.14 -2.57
C PRO A 110 8.36 3.68 -2.75
N THR A 111 8.34 3.26 -4.01
CA THR A 111 8.66 1.90 -4.43
C THR A 111 10.15 1.76 -4.70
N ILE A 112 10.74 0.68 -4.19
CA ILE A 112 12.09 0.24 -4.50
C ILE A 112 12.06 -1.09 -5.26
N THR A 113 12.68 -1.11 -6.44
CA THR A 113 12.81 -2.33 -7.25
C THR A 113 14.12 -3.07 -6.97
N ASP A 114 14.17 -4.36 -7.28
CA ASP A 114 15.43 -5.10 -7.34
C ASP A 114 16.17 -4.80 -8.66
N GLY A 115 17.33 -4.15 -8.57
CA GLY A 115 18.25 -3.94 -9.69
C GLY A 115 19.59 -4.65 -9.50
N THR A 116 19.65 -5.63 -8.60
CA THR A 116 20.84 -6.45 -8.37
C THR A 116 20.98 -7.52 -9.46
N ALA A 117 22.15 -8.18 -9.52
CA ALA A 117 22.35 -9.31 -10.42
C ALA A 117 21.56 -10.55 -9.97
N GLU A 118 21.33 -11.50 -10.88
CA GLU A 118 20.64 -12.78 -10.59
C GLU A 118 21.16 -13.43 -9.29
N GLY A 119 20.24 -13.70 -8.36
CA GLY A 119 20.47 -14.33 -7.07
C GLY A 119 21.22 -13.47 -6.04
N ALA A 120 21.60 -12.23 -6.35
CA ALA A 120 22.36 -11.38 -5.44
C ALA A 120 21.51 -10.91 -4.26
N LEU A 121 20.31 -10.41 -4.50
CA LEU A 121 19.41 -9.98 -3.43
C LEU A 121 19.04 -11.14 -2.48
N SER A 122 18.77 -12.34 -3.01
CA SER A 122 18.57 -13.54 -2.19
C SER A 122 19.78 -13.85 -1.29
N LYS A 123 21.01 -13.71 -1.80
CA LYS A 123 22.22 -13.90 -0.99
C LYS A 123 22.37 -12.83 0.09
N ILE A 124 22.03 -11.57 -0.22
CA ILE A 124 22.03 -10.47 0.74
C ILE A 124 21.07 -10.78 1.90
N MET A 125 19.82 -11.15 1.61
CA MET A 125 18.84 -11.52 2.64
C MET A 125 19.26 -12.78 3.42
N GLY A 126 19.96 -13.71 2.78
CA GLY A 126 20.40 -14.96 3.39
C GLY A 126 21.53 -14.82 4.42
N ASN A 127 22.25 -13.70 4.44
CA ASN A 127 23.35 -13.45 5.39
C ASN A 127 22.91 -12.41 6.44
N ASP A 128 23.10 -12.71 7.72
CA ASP A 128 22.61 -11.84 8.81
C ASP A 128 23.20 -10.43 8.78
N ALA A 129 24.50 -10.28 8.53
CA ALA A 129 25.14 -8.97 8.48
C ALA A 129 24.69 -8.17 7.25
N SER A 130 24.65 -8.80 6.07
CA SER A 130 24.19 -8.15 4.84
C SER A 130 22.71 -7.79 4.89
N ARG A 131 21.86 -8.63 5.49
CA ARG A 131 20.44 -8.34 5.68
C ARG A 131 20.22 -7.18 6.64
N ALA A 132 20.98 -7.11 7.74
CA ALA A 132 20.94 -5.96 8.65
C ALA A 132 21.35 -4.66 7.94
N ASN A 133 22.38 -4.69 7.09
CA ASN A 133 22.79 -3.54 6.27
C ASN A 133 21.70 -3.12 5.27
N LEU A 134 21.01 -4.09 4.64
CA LEU A 134 19.90 -3.82 3.75
C LEU A 134 18.73 -3.13 4.47
N ILE A 135 18.33 -3.66 5.63
CA ILE A 135 17.28 -3.07 6.48
C ILE A 135 17.65 -1.64 6.88
N LYS A 136 18.88 -1.43 7.34
CA LYS A 136 19.38 -0.10 7.69
C LYS A 136 19.33 0.85 6.50
N THR A 137 19.76 0.39 5.33
CA THR A 137 19.80 1.21 4.10
C THR A 137 18.40 1.65 3.67
N ILE A 138 17.40 0.76 3.76
CA ILE A 138 16.01 1.08 3.45
C ILE A 138 15.42 2.03 4.49
N THR A 139 15.63 1.76 5.79
CA THR A 139 15.10 2.62 6.86
C THR A 139 15.74 4.00 6.88
N ASP A 140 17.04 4.11 6.62
CA ASP A 140 17.74 5.39 6.46
C ASP A 140 17.14 6.20 5.29
N LEU A 141 16.83 5.56 4.16
CA LEU A 141 16.18 6.22 3.02
C LEU A 141 14.82 6.81 3.42
N VAL A 142 14.00 6.02 4.13
CA VAL A 142 12.67 6.44 4.61
C VAL A 142 12.78 7.62 5.57
N ALA A 143 13.70 7.56 6.54
CA ALA A 143 13.91 8.62 7.50
C ALA A 143 14.45 9.91 6.85
N ALA A 144 15.46 9.80 5.98
CA ALA A 144 16.13 10.94 5.37
C ALA A 144 15.22 11.81 4.48
N ASN A 145 14.17 11.22 3.91
CA ASN A 145 13.23 11.91 3.03
C ASN A 145 11.85 12.12 3.67
N ASN A 146 11.70 11.76 4.96
CA ASN A 146 10.43 11.84 5.69
C ASN A 146 9.26 11.13 4.99
N TYR A 147 9.51 9.97 4.38
CA TYR A 147 8.45 9.17 3.76
C TYR A 147 7.52 8.57 4.83
N ASP A 148 6.28 8.27 4.45
CA ASP A 148 5.31 7.61 5.34
C ASP A 148 5.58 6.10 5.45
N GLY A 149 6.36 5.54 4.52
CA GLY A 149 6.74 4.14 4.48
C GLY A 149 7.63 3.83 3.27
N ILE A 150 7.74 2.55 2.95
CA ILE A 150 8.38 2.06 1.73
C ILE A 150 7.55 0.94 1.11
N ASP A 151 7.54 0.86 -0.22
CA ASP A 151 6.96 -0.25 -0.97
C ASP A 151 8.07 -1.10 -1.60
N LEU A 152 8.04 -2.41 -1.40
CA LEU A 152 9.01 -3.33 -1.98
C LEU A 152 8.44 -3.98 -3.23
N ASP A 153 9.08 -3.71 -4.38
CA ASP A 153 8.73 -4.29 -5.68
C ASP A 153 9.89 -5.18 -6.18
N PHE A 154 10.17 -6.25 -5.43
CA PHE A 154 11.30 -7.15 -5.68
C PHE A 154 10.94 -8.27 -6.66
N GLU A 155 10.34 -7.89 -7.81
CA GLU A 155 9.91 -8.86 -8.84
C GLU A 155 11.05 -9.57 -9.56
N GLY A 156 12.30 -9.15 -9.36
CA GLY A 156 13.49 -9.84 -9.85
C GLY A 156 13.52 -11.33 -9.44
N PHE A 157 12.99 -11.69 -8.28
CA PHE A 157 12.87 -13.09 -7.86
C PHE A 157 11.98 -13.94 -8.79
N ALA A 158 10.97 -13.31 -9.40
CA ALA A 158 10.01 -13.95 -10.28
C ALA A 158 10.48 -14.01 -11.74
N PHE A 159 11.19 -12.97 -12.21
CA PHE A 159 11.48 -12.79 -13.63
C PHE A 159 12.97 -12.85 -14.01
N VAL A 160 13.87 -12.77 -13.02
CA VAL A 160 15.33 -12.83 -13.23
C VAL A 160 15.90 -14.10 -12.58
N ASP A 161 15.51 -14.41 -11.35
CA ASP A 161 15.97 -15.60 -10.66
C ASP A 161 15.33 -16.88 -11.19
N LYS A 162 16.11 -17.97 -11.17
CA LYS A 162 15.64 -19.29 -11.60
C LYS A 162 14.63 -19.87 -10.61
N ILE A 163 13.53 -20.43 -11.11
CA ILE A 163 12.50 -21.13 -10.31
C ILE A 163 13.09 -22.11 -9.27
N ALA A 164 14.19 -22.79 -9.60
CA ALA A 164 14.86 -23.74 -8.71
C ALA A 164 15.40 -23.10 -7.41
N THR A 165 15.58 -21.77 -7.35
CA THR A 165 16.06 -21.06 -6.17
C THR A 165 14.92 -20.63 -5.24
N TRP A 166 13.66 -20.69 -5.67
CA TRP A 166 12.50 -20.23 -4.91
C TRP A 166 12.36 -20.86 -3.51
N PRO A 167 12.62 -22.18 -3.31
CA PRO A 167 12.62 -22.78 -1.96
C PRO A 167 13.68 -22.17 -1.03
N THR A 168 14.76 -21.61 -1.58
CA THR A 168 15.79 -20.90 -0.80
C THR A 168 15.41 -19.43 -0.58
N ILE A 169 14.75 -18.80 -1.56
CA ILE A 169 14.31 -17.39 -1.47
C ILE A 169 13.21 -17.24 -0.42
N GLN A 170 12.19 -18.10 -0.41
CA GLN A 170 11.02 -17.97 0.46
C GLN A 170 11.35 -17.74 1.94
N PRO A 171 12.14 -18.61 2.63
CA PRO A 171 12.43 -18.38 4.04
C PRO A 171 13.28 -17.13 4.29
N ARG A 172 14.13 -16.74 3.33
CA ARG A 172 14.95 -15.51 3.42
C ARG A 172 14.10 -14.26 3.27
N TRP A 173 13.16 -14.28 2.33
CA TRP A 173 12.17 -13.25 2.10
C TRP A 173 11.30 -13.02 3.33
N VAL A 174 10.72 -14.09 3.89
CA VAL A 174 9.89 -13.99 5.11
C VAL A 174 10.68 -13.40 6.28
N LYS A 175 11.90 -13.90 6.54
CA LYS A 175 12.75 -13.35 7.61
C LYS A 175 13.08 -11.87 7.39
N PHE A 176 13.40 -11.49 6.16
CA PHE A 176 13.67 -10.10 5.81
C PHE A 176 12.45 -9.19 6.01
N ILE A 177 11.25 -9.60 5.59
CA ILE A 177 10.03 -8.81 5.77
C ILE A 177 9.73 -8.59 7.25
N ILE A 178 9.83 -9.62 8.09
CA ILE A 178 9.57 -9.50 9.53
C ILE A 178 10.53 -8.50 10.18
N GLU A 179 11.83 -8.61 9.90
CA GLU A 179 12.85 -7.73 10.48
C GLU A 179 12.72 -6.28 9.96
N LEU A 180 12.45 -6.09 8.66
CA LEU A 180 12.23 -4.76 8.07
C LEU A 180 10.96 -4.10 8.62
N SER A 181 9.86 -4.86 8.69
CA SER A 181 8.59 -4.42 9.27
C SER A 181 8.78 -3.89 10.69
N THR A 182 9.45 -4.68 11.53
CA THR A 182 9.77 -4.30 12.91
C THR A 182 10.55 -2.99 12.97
N ALA A 183 11.56 -2.83 12.10
CA ALA A 183 12.40 -1.64 12.07
C ALA A 183 11.66 -0.38 11.56
N LEU A 184 10.72 -0.53 10.63
CA LEU A 184 9.88 0.56 10.12
C LEU A 184 8.80 0.96 11.13
N HIS A 185 8.09 0.00 11.71
CA HIS A 185 7.05 0.26 12.71
C HIS A 185 7.60 0.90 13.97
N ALA A 186 8.84 0.56 14.39
CA ALA A 186 9.53 1.24 15.48
C ALA A 186 9.73 2.76 15.24
N GLN A 187 9.64 3.20 13.98
CA GLN A 187 9.73 4.60 13.55
C GLN A 187 8.37 5.17 13.08
N ASN A 188 7.27 4.46 13.34
CA ASN A 188 5.93 4.77 12.84
C ASN A 188 5.86 4.87 11.30
N LYS A 189 6.61 4.03 10.59
CA LYS A 189 6.66 3.95 9.12
C LYS A 189 5.99 2.69 8.62
N LEU A 190 5.34 2.78 7.46
CA LEU A 190 4.60 1.68 6.86
C LEU A 190 5.49 0.80 5.98
N LEU A 191 5.16 -0.48 5.89
CA LEU A 191 5.71 -1.42 4.92
C LEU A 191 4.62 -1.88 3.96
N SER A 192 4.81 -1.58 2.68
CA SER A 192 4.02 -2.09 1.57
C SER A 192 4.85 -3.08 0.77
N VAL A 193 4.19 -4.07 0.16
CA VAL A 193 4.83 -5.01 -0.76
C VAL A 193 4.01 -5.09 -2.03
N THR A 194 4.66 -4.94 -3.18
CA THR A 194 4.10 -5.22 -4.49
C THR A 194 4.63 -6.57 -4.97
N THR A 195 3.71 -7.44 -5.41
CA THR A 195 4.09 -8.76 -5.93
C THR A 195 3.26 -9.14 -7.14
N PRO A 196 3.78 -9.96 -8.06
CA PRO A 196 2.96 -10.67 -9.02
C PRO A 196 1.93 -11.56 -8.33
N TYR A 197 0.89 -11.95 -9.07
CA TYR A 197 -0.16 -12.84 -8.58
C TYR A 197 0.40 -14.16 -8.01
N LEU A 198 -0.07 -14.54 -6.82
CA LEU A 198 0.34 -15.80 -6.21
C LEU A 198 -0.56 -16.94 -6.71
N LEU A 199 0.05 -18.05 -7.15
CA LEU A 199 -0.67 -19.30 -7.44
C LEU A 199 -0.23 -20.37 -6.45
N ASP A 200 -1.22 -21.08 -5.91
CA ASP A 200 -0.99 -22.18 -4.98
C ASP A 200 -0.41 -23.40 -5.73
N PRO A 201 0.82 -23.86 -5.39
CA PRO A 201 1.42 -25.03 -6.00
C PRO A 201 0.63 -26.33 -5.72
N VAL A 202 -0.14 -26.39 -4.62
CA VAL A 202 -1.03 -27.53 -4.31
C VAL A 202 -2.17 -27.64 -5.32
N SER A 203 -2.58 -26.53 -5.94
CA SER A 203 -3.59 -26.50 -7.00
C SER A 203 -3.08 -26.95 -8.38
N GLY A 204 -1.81 -27.36 -8.48
CA GLY A 204 -1.18 -27.79 -9.73
C GLY A 204 -0.77 -26.65 -10.68
N LYS A 205 -1.02 -25.39 -10.31
CA LYS A 205 -0.58 -24.21 -11.05
C LYS A 205 0.75 -23.69 -10.49
N LYS A 206 1.74 -23.49 -11.36
CA LYS A 206 3.03 -22.89 -10.99
C LYS A 206 2.89 -21.37 -10.98
N GLY A 207 3.04 -20.72 -9.83
CA GLY A 207 3.12 -19.26 -9.72
C GLY A 207 4.10 -18.84 -8.62
N TYR A 208 4.08 -17.57 -8.26
CA TYR A 208 5.11 -16.94 -7.43
C TYR A 208 4.90 -17.17 -5.92
N TYR A 209 4.68 -18.43 -5.53
CA TYR A 209 4.35 -18.84 -4.16
C TYR A 209 5.40 -18.43 -3.11
N PHE A 210 6.65 -18.21 -3.53
CA PHE A 210 7.74 -17.84 -2.63
C PHE A 210 7.56 -16.46 -1.98
N TYR A 211 6.66 -15.60 -2.49
CA TYR A 211 6.29 -14.36 -1.82
C TYR A 211 5.53 -14.57 -0.51
N ALA A 212 5.03 -15.80 -0.27
CA ALA A 212 4.57 -16.26 1.05
C ALA A 212 3.57 -15.30 1.70
N TRP A 213 2.54 -14.89 0.95
CA TRP A 213 1.54 -13.94 1.42
C TRP A 213 0.96 -14.31 2.79
N PRO A 214 0.58 -15.58 3.09
CA PRO A 214 0.10 -15.96 4.42
C PRO A 214 1.10 -15.62 5.53
N GLU A 215 2.38 -15.93 5.32
CA GLU A 215 3.45 -15.77 6.31
C GLU A 215 3.83 -14.31 6.55
N ILE A 216 3.74 -13.45 5.52
CA ILE A 216 4.08 -12.03 5.64
C ILE A 216 2.89 -11.13 5.98
N SER A 217 1.65 -11.60 5.82
CA SER A 217 0.43 -10.78 5.92
C SER A 217 0.29 -9.98 7.22
N ASN A 218 0.73 -10.54 8.36
CA ASN A 218 0.67 -9.84 9.66
C ASN A 218 1.80 -8.83 9.88
N TYR A 219 2.74 -8.72 8.94
CA TYR A 219 3.93 -7.87 9.04
C TYR A 219 3.96 -6.77 7.97
N ILE A 220 2.99 -6.72 7.08
CA ILE A 220 2.88 -5.67 6.07
C ILE A 220 1.61 -4.87 6.30
N ASP A 221 1.68 -3.57 6.03
CA ASP A 221 0.52 -2.68 6.11
C ASP A 221 -0.32 -2.74 4.83
N ARG A 222 0.28 -3.21 3.73
CA ARG A 222 -0.39 -3.32 2.43
C ARG A 222 0.29 -4.34 1.51
N LEU A 223 -0.54 -5.04 0.75
CA LEU A 223 -0.15 -5.83 -0.41
C LEU A 223 -0.72 -5.16 -1.68
N ASN A 224 0.09 -5.00 -2.72
CA ASN A 224 -0.33 -4.53 -4.04
C ASN A 224 -0.14 -5.60 -5.11
#